data_AF-A0A1I4B999-F1
#
_entry.id   AF-A0A1I4B999-F1
#
_cell.length_a   1.000
_cell.length_b   1.000
_cell.length_c   1.000
_cell.angle_alpha   90.00
_cell.angle_beta   90.00
_cell.angle_gamma   90.00
#
_symmetry.space_group_name_H-M   'P 1'
#
loop_
_entity.id
_entity.type
_entity.pdbx_description
1 polymer ?
#
loop_
_entity_poly.entity_id
_entity_poly.type
_entity_poly.pdbx_seq_one_letter_code
_entity_poly.pdbx_strand_id
1 'polypeptide(L)'
;MPYRVELREQHNQGSPICSPATIEPHRDLQAAGVAAHRDAVEHAKAYRVDVRVQIYAPSGQLAMGTQVRHFEVAASARQRPHLALVASAR
;
A
#
# COMPACT_ATOMS: atom_id res chain seq x y z
N MET A 1 8.75 13.51 17.52
CA MET A 1 7.47 12.94 17.06
C MET A 1 7.75 11.78 16.12
N PRO A 2 6.88 10.77 15.99
CA PRO A 2 6.99 9.70 15.00
C PRO A 2 6.57 10.19 13.60
N TYR A 3 6.85 9.40 12.57
CA TYR A 3 6.29 9.61 11.24
C TYR A 3 4.78 9.32 11.26
N ARG A 4 3.99 10.20 10.64
CA ARG A 4 2.53 10.03 10.52
C ARG A 4 2.17 9.52 9.14
N VAL A 5 1.36 8.47 9.08
CA VAL A 5 0.83 7.93 7.82
C VAL A 5 -0.61 8.38 7.64
N GLU A 6 -0.93 8.79 6.41
CA GLU A 6 -2.29 9.06 5.97
C GLU A 6 -2.57 8.20 4.72
N LEU A 7 -3.62 7.38 4.81
CA LEU A 7 -4.13 6.57 3.72
C LEU A 7 -5.48 7.11 3.29
N ARG A 8 -5.67 7.32 1.99
CA ARG A 8 -6.93 7.85 1.44
C ARG A 8 -7.27 7.15 0.15
N GLU A 9 -8.55 6.89 -0.08
CA GLU A 9 -9.01 6.46 -1.40
C GLU A 9 -8.82 7.59 -2.41
N GLN A 10 -8.41 7.27 -3.64
CA GLN A 10 -8.19 8.25 -4.69
C GLN A 10 -9.47 8.46 -5.50
N HIS A 11 -10.46 9.07 -4.87
CA HIS A 11 -11.67 9.59 -5.51
C HIS A 11 -11.75 11.11 -5.28
N ASN A 12 -12.59 11.84 -6.05
CA ASN A 12 -12.77 13.29 -5.89
C ASN A 12 -13.14 13.72 -4.46
N GLN A 13 -13.67 12.80 -3.64
CA GLN A 13 -13.93 12.97 -2.22
C GLN A 13 -13.34 11.81 -1.38
N GLY A 14 -12.12 11.40 -1.72
CA GLY A 14 -11.43 10.25 -1.11
C GLY A 14 -11.55 10.16 0.41
N SER A 15 -12.20 9.07 0.86
CA SER A 15 -12.38 8.76 2.28
C SER A 15 -11.05 8.45 2.96
N PRO A 16 -10.84 8.92 4.21
CA PRO A 16 -9.71 8.45 5.00
C PRO A 16 -9.87 6.97 5.29
N ILE A 17 -8.78 6.22 5.17
CA ILE A 17 -8.73 4.80 5.48
C ILE A 17 -8.16 4.66 6.89
N CYS A 18 -8.95 4.10 7.80
CA CYS A 18 -8.47 3.73 9.12
C CYS A 18 -7.75 2.38 9.02
N SER A 19 -6.43 2.39 9.22
CA SER A 19 -5.60 1.19 9.20
C SER A 19 -4.55 1.19 10.32
N PRO A 20 -3.97 0.02 10.68
CA PRO A 20 -2.88 -0.05 11.64
C PRO A 20 -1.74 0.91 11.31
N ALA A 21 -1.34 1.02 10.04
CA ALA A 21 -0.31 1.96 9.61
C ALA A 21 -0.64 3.43 9.94
N THR A 22 -1.92 3.83 9.91
CA THR A 22 -2.34 5.20 10.23
C THR A 22 -2.43 5.49 11.73
N ILE A 23 -2.63 4.46 12.57
CA ILE A 23 -2.85 4.60 14.02
C ILE A 23 -1.55 4.37 14.79
N GLU A 24 -0.71 3.45 14.32
CA GLU A 24 0.53 3.08 14.98
C GLU A 24 1.64 4.12 14.73
N PRO A 25 2.42 4.49 15.76
CA PRO A 25 3.53 5.42 15.60
C PRO A 25 4.74 4.75 14.95
N HIS A 26 5.24 5.33 13.86
CA HIS A 26 6.41 4.81 13.14
C HIS A 26 7.68 5.57 13.51
N ARG A 27 8.72 4.84 13.94
CA ARG A 27 10.00 5.43 14.37
C ARG A 27 10.89 5.84 13.21
N ASP A 28 10.73 5.21 12.05
CA ASP A 28 11.49 5.46 10.85
C ASP A 28 10.57 5.52 9.61
N LEU A 29 11.03 6.24 8.58
CA LEU A 29 10.27 6.45 7.35
C LEU A 29 10.05 5.15 6.57
N GLN A 30 11.00 4.21 6.66
CA GLN A 30 10.95 2.96 5.92
C GLN A 30 9.89 2.02 6.50
N ALA A 31 9.84 1.86 7.82
CA ALA A 31 8.80 1.11 8.52
C ALA A 31 7.41 1.71 8.26
N ALA A 32 7.29 3.04 8.33
CA ALA A 32 6.07 3.75 7.96
C ALA A 32 5.67 3.43 6.52
N GLY A 33 6.62 3.45 5.59
CA GLY A 33 6.42 3.14 4.18
C GLY A 33 5.95 1.72 3.93
N VAL A 34 6.59 0.74 4.55
CA VAL A 34 6.25 -0.68 4.40
C VAL A 34 4.87 -0.97 4.97
N ALA A 35 4.57 -0.47 6.18
CA ALA A 35 3.26 -0.65 6.81
C ALA A 35 2.16 0.02 5.98
N ALA A 36 2.35 1.28 5.59
CA ALA A 36 1.39 2.03 4.80
C ALA A 36 1.12 1.40 3.43
N HIS A 37 2.18 0.92 2.76
CA HIS A 37 2.03 0.26 1.48
C HIS A 37 1.27 -1.05 1.58
N ARG A 38 1.56 -1.87 2.60
CA ARG A 38 0.84 -3.13 2.84
C ARG A 38 -0.65 -2.89 3.03
N ASP A 39 -1.01 -1.97 3.92
CA ASP A 39 -2.41 -1.64 4.21
C ASP A 39 -3.11 -1.05 2.98
N ALA A 40 -2.43 -0.17 2.24
CA ALA A 40 -2.96 0.40 1.00
C ALA A 40 -3.21 -0.66 -0.08
N VAL A 41 -2.32 -1.65 -0.22
CA VAL A 41 -2.47 -2.79 -1.14
C VAL A 41 -3.65 -3.66 -0.75
N GLU A 42 -3.79 -3.98 0.54
CA GLU A 42 -4.91 -4.78 1.05
C GLU A 42 -6.25 -4.04 0.83
N HIS A 43 -6.31 -2.74 1.13
CA HIS A 43 -7.50 -1.92 0.90
C HIS A 43 -7.85 -1.79 -0.59
N ALA A 44 -6.85 -1.51 -1.44
CA ALA A 44 -7.04 -1.39 -2.89
C ALA A 44 -7.61 -2.69 -3.50
N LYS A 45 -7.16 -3.85 -3.01
CA LYS A 45 -7.71 -5.16 -3.41
C LYS A 45 -9.15 -5.35 -2.95
N ALA A 46 -9.42 -5.09 -1.67
CA ALA A 46 -10.72 -5.34 -1.05
C ALA A 46 -11.82 -4.48 -1.68
N TYR A 47 -11.52 -3.20 -1.93
CA TYR A 47 -12.51 -2.22 -2.37
C TYR A 47 -12.42 -1.86 -3.86
N ARG A 48 -11.42 -2.37 -4.59
CA ARG A 48 -11.17 -2.07 -6.02
C ARG A 48 -11.03 -0.58 -6.30
N VAL A 49 -10.34 0.11 -5.39
CA VAL A 49 -10.08 1.55 -5.44
C VAL A 49 -8.59 1.81 -5.47
N ASP A 50 -8.19 2.91 -6.09
CA ASP A 50 -6.82 3.40 -5.96
C ASP A 50 -6.65 4.02 -4.57
N VAL A 51 -5.47 3.86 -3.96
CA VAL A 51 -5.17 4.36 -2.62
C VAL A 51 -3.96 5.29 -2.68
N ARG A 52 -4.12 6.52 -2.19
CA ARG A 52 -3.04 7.47 -1.98
C ARG A 52 -2.46 7.27 -0.59
N VAL A 53 -1.13 7.21 -0.53
CA VAL A 53 -0.34 7.08 0.68
C VAL A 53 0.47 8.35 0.86
N GLN A 54 0.35 9.00 2.01
CA GLN A 54 1.15 10.16 2.38
C GLN A 54 1.79 9.92 3.74
N ILE A 55 3.09 10.16 3.85
CA ILE A 55 3.84 10.02 5.10
C ILE A 55 4.45 11.37 5.42
N TYR A 56 4.16 11.86 6.62
CA TYR A 56 4.64 13.12 7.13
C TYR A 56 5.75 12.89 8.15
N ALA A 57 6.83 13.66 8.01
CA ALA A 57 7.91 13.71 8.96
C ALA A 57 7.43 14.26 10.31
N PRO A 58 8.22 14.07 11.39
CA PRO A 58 7.96 14.69 12.68
C PRO A 58 7.83 16.22 12.66
N SER A 59 8.41 16.87 11.65
CA SER A 59 8.29 18.31 11.38
C SER A 59 6.93 18.72 10.80
N GLY A 60 6.07 17.76 10.46
CA GLY A 60 4.80 17.99 9.75
C GLY A 60 4.94 18.12 8.23
N GLN A 61 6.16 18.10 7.69
CA GLN A 61 6.39 18.14 6.25
C GLN A 61 6.13 16.78 5.60
N LEU A 62 5.64 16.78 4.37
CA LEU A 62 5.49 15.55 3.59
C LEU A 62 6.87 14.95 3.31
N ALA A 63 7.13 13.77 3.88
CA ALA A 63 8.38 13.03 3.70
C ALA A 63 8.31 12.09 2.49
N MET A 64 7.14 11.48 2.25
CA MET A 64 6.92 10.56 1.15
C MET A 64 5.47 10.60 0.68
N GLY A 65 5.25 10.54 -0.63
CA GLY A 65 3.93 10.36 -1.23
C GLY A 65 3.99 9.27 -2.29
N THR A 66 3.07 8.31 -2.24
CA THR A 66 2.93 7.29 -3.28
C THR A 66 1.46 6.98 -3.57
N GLN A 67 1.19 6.28 -4.66
CA GLN A 67 -0.13 5.84 -5.07
C GLN A 67 -0.08 4.34 -5.35
N VAL A 68 -1.01 3.60 -4.75
CA VAL A 68 -1.27 2.19 -5.04
C VAL A 68 -2.48 2.13 -5.96
N ARG A 69 -2.30 1.60 -7.17
CA ARG A 69 -3.38 1.48 -8.14
C ARG A 69 -3.98 0.09 -8.12
N HIS A 70 -5.30 -0.01 -8.04
CA HIS A 70 -5.96 -1.31 -7.87
C HIS A 70 -5.65 -2.28 -9.01
N PHE A 71 -5.52 -1.78 -10.24
CA PHE A 71 -5.27 -2.60 -11.42
C PHE A 71 -3.84 -3.19 -11.45
N GLU A 72 -2.85 -2.45 -10.95
CA GLU A 72 -1.46 -2.92 -10.83
C GLU A 72 -1.36 -4.05 -9.78
N VAL A 73 -2.10 -3.88 -8.70
CA VAL A 73 -2.15 -4.84 -7.60
C VAL A 73 -2.94 -6.10 -7.98
N ALA A 74 -4.03 -5.95 -8.74
CA ALA A 74 -4.81 -7.07 -9.25
C ALA A 74 -4.07 -7.87 -10.33
N ALA A 75 -3.23 -7.21 -11.13
CA ALA A 75 -2.38 -7.88 -12.12
C ALA A 75 -1.30 -8.76 -11.47
N SER A 76 -0.69 -8.30 -10.36
CA SER A 76 0.29 -9.09 -9.61
C SER A 76 -0.32 -10.30 -8.90
N ALA A 77 -1.61 -10.29 -8.54
CA ALA A 77 -2.30 -11.46 -8.02
C ALA A 77 -2.54 -12.55 -9.08
N ARG A 78 -2.43 -12.21 -10.38
CA ARG A 78 -2.56 -13.13 -11.51
C ARG A 78 -1.25 -13.74 -12.00
N GLN A 79 -0.11 -13.44 -11.36
CA GLN A 79 1.08 -14.25 -11.54
C GLN A 79 0.86 -15.61 -10.89
N ARG A 80 0.13 -16.47 -11.61
CA ARG A 80 0.11 -17.91 -11.41
C ARG A 80 1.57 -18.34 -11.27
N PRO A 81 1.94 -19.13 -10.26
CA PRO A 81 3.19 -19.87 -10.35
C PRO A 81 3.07 -20.69 -11.64
N HIS A 82 3.84 -20.33 -12.66
CA HIS A 82 4.16 -21.24 -13.73
C HIS A 82 4.99 -22.34 -13.08
N LEU A 83 4.32 -23.28 -12.42
CA LEU A 83 4.83 -24.62 -12.24
C LEU A 83 5.02 -25.14 -13.67
N ALA A 84 6.22 -24.94 -14.19
CA ALA A 84 6.70 -25.66 -15.35
C ALA A 84 6.67 -27.13 -14.94
N LEU A 85 5.61 -27.81 -15.33
CA LEU A 85 5.52 -29.26 -15.27
C LEU A 85 6.56 -29.75 -16.28
N VAL A 86 7.78 -30.01 -15.82
CA VAL A 86 8.80 -30.66 -16.63
C VAL A 86 8.37 -32.12 -16.74
N ALA A 87 7.52 -32.40 -17.72
CA ALA A 87 7.20 -33.74 -18.16
C ALA A 87 7.81 -33.93 -19.54
N SER A 88 8.95 -34.62 -19.59
CA SER A 88 9.39 -35.50 -20.68
C SER A 88 10.67 -36.18 -20.17
N ALA A 89 10.65 -37.44 -19.72
CA ALA A 89 10.50 -38.65 -20.51
C ALA A 89 11.55 -38.73 -21.64
N ARG A 90 12.73 -39.23 -21.30
CA ARG A 90 13.39 -40.37 -21.95
C ARG A 90 14.53 -40.89 -21.09
#